data_AF-A0A9X9A1W6-F1
#
_entry.id   AF-A0A9X9A1W6-F1
#
_cell.length_a   1.000
_cell.length_b   1.000
_cell.length_c   1.000
_cell.angle_alpha   90.00
_cell.angle_beta   90.00
_cell.angle_gamma   90.00
#
_symmetry.space_group_name_H-M   'P 1'
#
loop_
_entity.id
_entity.type
_entity.pdbx_description
1 polymer ?
#
loop_
_entity_poly.entity_id
_entity_poly.type
_entity_poly.pdbx_seq_one_letter_code
_entity_poly.pdbx_strand_id
1 'polypeptide(L)'
;RGNTYIEGIALVFESRNYLAMLTSFATTFAYIGFRSWIAGVIMAIIAFFIAKKLMSGKRLHDLVEIEHVPLRFEGAGLYIDNIYIMNIGLPARQEEIMKYGMGFILKPKSIDAMVTISNLGQRQAILHDVSVALGIYRDSGTPALVPLAKRDLEDGRVGIFVLPQDQDAEKAIGVIGNVPTLESAVHMSSEAPKGRGDKR
;
A
#
# COMPACT_ATOMS: atom_id res chain seq x y z
N ARG A 1 -10.43 -0.85 9.28
CA ARG A 1 -9.03 -1.29 9.44
C ARG A 1 -9.05 -2.78 9.73
N GLY A 2 -8.51 -3.64 8.85
CA GLY A 2 -8.51 -5.10 9.03
C GLY A 2 -7.38 -5.57 9.94
N ASN A 3 -7.39 -6.85 10.34
CA ASN A 3 -6.41 -7.44 11.27
C ASN A 3 -4.95 -7.25 10.81
N THR A 4 -4.70 -7.42 9.51
CA THR A 4 -3.38 -7.23 8.88
C THR A 4 -2.84 -5.80 9.00
N TYR A 5 -3.72 -4.79 9.02
CA TYR A 5 -3.31 -3.40 9.21
C TYR A 5 -2.92 -3.12 10.67
N ILE A 6 -3.61 -3.75 11.63
CA ILE A 6 -3.27 -3.67 13.05
C ILE A 6 -1.93 -4.34 13.30
N GLU A 7 -1.71 -5.51 12.71
CA GLU A 7 -0.46 -6.26 12.80
C GLU A 7 0.72 -5.49 12.19
N GLY A 8 0.54 -4.87 11.02
CA GLY A 8 1.56 -4.00 10.43
C GLY A 8 1.93 -2.81 11.34
N ILE A 9 0.93 -2.13 11.93
CA ILE A 9 1.20 -1.06 12.90
C ILE A 9 1.96 -1.58 14.12
N ALA A 10 1.56 -2.73 14.65
CA ALA A 10 2.20 -3.34 15.81
C ALA A 10 3.67 -3.67 15.52
N LEU A 11 3.96 -4.28 14.36
CA LEU A 11 5.32 -4.63 13.96
C LEU A 11 6.21 -3.39 13.77
N VAL A 12 5.69 -2.32 13.15
CA VAL A 12 6.42 -1.05 12.99
C VAL A 12 6.71 -0.43 14.36
N PHE A 13 5.74 -0.47 15.28
CA PHE A 13 5.91 0.02 16.64
C PHE A 13 6.99 -0.76 17.39
N GLU A 14 6.96 -2.09 17.30
CA GLU A 14 7.93 -2.99 17.92
C GLU A 14 9.33 -2.81 17.34
N SER A 15 9.44 -2.71 16.02
CA SER A 15 10.70 -2.50 15.30
C SER A 15 11.38 -1.19 15.69
N ARG A 16 10.61 -0.10 15.84
CA ARG A 16 11.13 1.19 16.32
C ARG A 16 11.66 1.07 17.76
N ASN A 17 10.96 0.33 18.61
CA ASN A 17 11.39 0.10 19.98
C ASN A 17 12.69 -0.71 20.04
N TYR A 18 12.82 -1.77 19.24
CA TYR A 18 14.08 -2.54 19.14
C TYR A 18 15.25 -1.69 18.68
N LEU A 19 15.03 -0.80 17.73
CA LEU A 19 16.06 0.09 17.22
C LEU A 19 16.52 1.11 18.27
N ALA A 20 15.60 1.62 19.10
CA ALA A 20 15.91 2.49 20.23
C ALA A 20 16.72 1.76 21.32
N MET A 21 16.33 0.52 21.64
CA MET A 21 17.06 -0.34 22.58
C MET A 21 18.49 -0.64 22.08
N LEU A 22 18.65 -1.02 20.81
CA LEU A 22 19.96 -1.25 20.19
C LEU A 22 20.84 0.00 20.21
N THR A 23 20.26 1.16 19.91
CA THR A 23 20.97 2.45 19.92
C THR A 23 21.46 2.78 21.33
N SER A 24 20.61 2.60 22.35
CA SER A 24 20.95 2.82 23.76
C SER A 24 22.07 1.87 24.22
N PHE A 25 21.97 0.60 23.84
CA PHE A 25 22.98 -0.42 24.13
C PHE A 25 24.32 -0.08 23.48
N ALA A 26 24.34 0.17 22.17
CA ALA A 26 25.58 0.46 21.42
C ALA A 26 26.28 1.72 21.93
N THR A 27 25.50 2.78 22.22
CA THR A 27 26.02 4.03 22.78
C THR A 27 26.66 3.82 24.15
N THR A 28 25.98 3.08 25.03
CA THR A 28 26.47 2.77 26.38
C THR A 28 27.71 1.88 26.31
N PHE A 29 27.71 0.87 25.43
CA PHE A 29 28.85 -0.01 25.22
C PHE A 29 30.08 0.76 24.71
N ALA A 30 29.91 1.67 23.76
CA ALA A 30 31.00 2.52 23.27
C ALA A 30 31.54 3.46 24.37
N TYR A 31 30.66 4.06 25.18
CA TYR A 31 31.06 4.90 26.30
C TYR A 31 31.92 4.14 27.33
N ILE A 32 31.44 2.98 27.78
CA ILE A 32 32.11 2.18 28.82
C ILE A 32 33.34 1.47 28.26
N GLY A 33 33.24 0.85 27.10
CA GLY A 33 34.29 0.04 26.49
C GLY A 33 35.54 0.85 26.12
N PHE A 34 35.35 2.06 25.59
CA PHE A 34 36.46 2.97 25.27
C PHE A 34 36.77 3.97 26.39
N ARG A 35 36.03 3.92 27.51
CA ARG A 35 36.12 4.87 28.65
C ARG A 35 36.16 6.34 28.20
N SER A 36 35.40 6.66 27.16
CA SER A 36 35.42 7.97 26.50
C SER A 36 34.02 8.42 26.15
N TRP A 37 33.63 9.58 26.66
CA TRP A 37 32.35 10.21 26.33
C TRP A 37 32.25 10.57 24.84
N ILE A 38 33.39 10.89 24.21
CA ILE A 38 33.47 11.19 22.77
C ILE A 38 33.11 9.95 21.95
N ALA A 39 33.59 8.77 22.35
CA ALA A 39 33.27 7.50 21.68
C ALA A 39 31.77 7.18 21.77
N GLY A 40 31.13 7.45 22.92
CA GLY A 40 29.68 7.35 23.08
C GLY A 40 28.91 8.29 22.13
N VAL A 41 29.30 9.56 22.06
CA VAL A 41 28.65 10.55 21.18
C VAL A 41 28.78 10.17 19.70
N ILE A 42 29.98 9.75 19.27
CA ILE A 42 30.20 9.30 17.88
C ILE A 42 29.31 8.08 17.57
N MET A 43 29.26 7.10 18.47
CA MET A 43 28.41 5.92 18.30
C MET A 43 26.92 6.30 18.22
N ALA A 44 26.46 7.23 19.05
CA ALA A 44 25.07 7.70 19.03
C ALA A 44 24.71 8.35 17.68
N ILE A 45 25.61 9.17 17.12
CA ILE A 45 25.44 9.79 15.79
C ILE A 45 25.37 8.72 14.71
N ILE A 46 26.28 7.74 14.72
CA ILE A 46 26.29 6.63 13.77
C ILE A 46 24.98 5.83 13.85
N ALA A 47 24.60 5.44 15.07
CA ALA A 47 23.38 4.68 15.32
C ALA A 47 22.12 5.45 14.89
N PHE A 48 22.08 6.77 15.10
CA PHE A 48 20.98 7.62 14.62
C PHE A 48 20.82 7.57 13.09
N PHE A 49 21.92 7.70 12.34
CA PHE A 49 21.87 7.62 10.88
C PHE A 49 21.47 6.23 10.37
N ILE A 50 22.00 5.17 11.00
CA ILE A 50 21.60 3.78 10.71
C ILE A 50 20.10 3.61 10.98
N ALA A 51 19.63 4.09 12.13
CA ALA A 51 18.24 3.97 12.53
C ALA A 51 17.30 4.71 11.56
N LYS A 52 17.67 5.93 11.16
CA LYS A 52 16.93 6.72 10.16
C LYS A 52 16.83 5.98 8.82
N LYS A 53 17.89 5.31 8.38
CA LYS A 53 17.90 4.51 7.15
C LYS A 53 17.03 3.25 7.27
N LEU A 54 17.05 2.58 8.41
CA LEU A 54 16.24 1.37 8.65
C LEU A 54 14.74 1.69 8.79
N MET A 55 14.39 2.91 9.23
CA MET A 55 13.00 3.35 9.37
C MET A 55 12.33 3.77 8.05
N SER A 56 13.06 3.94 6.94
CA SER A 56 12.44 4.30 5.66
C SER A 56 11.82 3.07 4.99
N GLY A 57 10.52 2.87 5.18
CA GLY A 57 9.74 1.86 4.47
C GLY A 57 9.61 2.18 2.98
N LYS A 58 9.40 1.14 2.16
CA LYS A 58 9.09 1.29 0.74
C LYS A 58 7.67 1.81 0.54
N ARG A 59 7.45 2.52 -0.57
CA ARG A 59 6.13 3.01 -0.97
C ARG A 59 5.66 2.26 -2.20
N LEU A 60 4.36 2.32 -2.48
CA LEU A 60 3.78 1.62 -3.63
C LEU A 60 4.36 2.06 -4.98
N HIS A 61 4.71 3.34 -5.17
CA HIS A 61 5.32 3.81 -6.42
C HIS A 61 6.64 3.10 -6.78
N ASP A 62 7.37 2.59 -5.77
CA ASP A 62 8.61 1.82 -5.97
C ASP A 62 8.31 0.43 -6.58
N LEU A 63 7.12 -0.11 -6.32
CA LEU A 63 6.74 -1.49 -6.64
C LEU A 63 5.81 -1.62 -7.84
N VAL A 64 4.99 -0.61 -8.11
CA VAL A 64 3.98 -0.66 -9.16
C VAL A 64 4.03 0.55 -10.07
N GLU A 65 3.58 0.36 -11.31
CA GLU A 65 3.14 1.44 -12.19
C GLU A 65 1.64 1.64 -12.00
N ILE A 66 1.21 2.90 -11.90
CA ILE A 66 -0.18 3.27 -11.59
C ILE A 66 -0.72 4.03 -12.79
N GLU A 67 -1.76 3.48 -13.40
CA GLU A 67 -2.41 4.10 -14.56
C GLU A 67 -3.86 4.41 -14.22
N HIS A 68 -4.30 5.62 -14.56
CA HIS A 68 -5.73 5.96 -14.53
C HIS A 68 -6.41 5.36 -15.75
N VAL A 69 -7.49 4.61 -15.52
CA VAL A 69 -8.24 3.90 -16.56
C VAL A 69 -9.71 4.24 -16.40
N PRO A 70 -10.40 4.65 -17.49
CA PRO A 70 -11.81 4.97 -17.42
C PRO A 70 -12.64 3.76 -17.00
N LEU A 71 -13.70 4.02 -16.23
CA LEU A 71 -14.67 3.01 -15.83
C LEU A 71 -15.50 2.58 -17.04
N ARG A 72 -15.86 1.30 -17.09
CA ARG A 72 -16.69 0.75 -18.16
C ARG A 72 -17.79 -0.12 -17.58
N PHE A 73 -19.00 0.05 -18.11
CA PHE A 73 -20.11 -0.84 -17.80
C PHE A 73 -20.35 -1.81 -18.96
N GLU A 74 -20.49 -3.10 -18.64
CA GLU A 74 -21.05 -4.10 -19.54
C GLU A 74 -22.33 -4.66 -18.90
N GLY A 75 -23.48 -4.17 -19.39
CA GLY A 75 -24.78 -4.45 -18.75
C GLY A 75 -24.81 -3.92 -17.32
N ALA A 76 -24.90 -4.83 -16.35
CA ALA A 76 -24.85 -4.48 -14.93
C ALA A 76 -23.44 -4.58 -14.32
N GLY A 77 -22.43 -5.05 -15.06
CA GLY A 77 -21.09 -5.22 -14.53
C GLY A 77 -20.25 -3.96 -14.65
N LEU A 78 -19.64 -3.49 -13.56
CA LEU A 78 -18.63 -2.44 -13.53
C LEU A 78 -17.23 -3.06 -13.71
N TYR A 79 -16.47 -2.51 -14.66
CA TYR A 79 -15.12 -2.93 -15.00
C TYR A 79 -14.13 -1.76 -14.98
N ILE A 80 -12.88 -2.09 -14.66
CA ILE A 80 -11.70 -1.27 -14.92
C ILE A 80 -10.81 -2.09 -15.84
N ASP A 81 -10.64 -1.64 -17.08
CA ASP A 81 -10.06 -2.45 -18.17
C ASP A 81 -10.83 -3.79 -18.32
N ASN A 82 -10.15 -4.91 -18.07
CA ASN A 82 -10.71 -6.27 -18.08
C ASN A 82 -11.12 -6.76 -16.67
N ILE A 83 -10.83 -5.99 -15.61
CA ILE A 83 -11.03 -6.43 -14.22
C ILE A 83 -12.48 -6.15 -13.78
N TYR A 84 -13.23 -7.22 -13.50
CA TYR A 84 -14.59 -7.12 -12.95
C TYR A 84 -14.58 -6.67 -11.48
N ILE A 85 -15.19 -5.51 -11.21
CA ILE A 85 -15.27 -4.90 -9.89
C ILE A 85 -16.50 -5.40 -9.14
N MET A 86 -17.71 -5.03 -9.60
CA MET A 86 -18.98 -5.40 -8.96
C MET A 86 -20.18 -5.24 -9.90
N ASN A 87 -21.33 -5.77 -9.49
CA ASN A 87 -22.60 -5.65 -10.21
C ASN A 87 -23.41 -4.46 -9.69
N ILE A 88 -23.77 -3.53 -10.57
CA ILE A 88 -24.66 -2.40 -10.33
C ILE A 88 -25.79 -2.45 -11.36
N GLY A 89 -26.95 -2.98 -10.96
CA GLY A 89 -28.11 -3.12 -11.85
C GLY A 89 -28.96 -1.85 -12.02
N LEU A 90 -28.88 -0.89 -11.09
CA LEU A 90 -29.71 0.32 -11.13
C LEU A 90 -29.08 1.40 -12.04
N PRO A 91 -29.75 1.83 -13.13
CA PRO A 91 -29.19 2.79 -14.08
C PRO A 91 -28.77 4.12 -13.44
N ALA A 92 -29.58 4.66 -12.53
CA ALA A 92 -29.24 5.89 -11.79
C ALA A 92 -27.91 5.78 -11.01
N ARG A 93 -27.59 4.59 -10.49
CA ARG A 93 -26.31 4.35 -9.80
C ARG A 93 -25.15 4.19 -10.77
N GLN A 94 -25.40 3.63 -11.96
CA GLN A 94 -24.39 3.59 -13.00
C GLN A 94 -24.00 5.01 -13.43
N GLU A 95 -24.98 5.90 -13.63
CA GLU A 95 -24.74 7.31 -13.96
C GLU A 95 -23.94 8.04 -12.87
N GLU A 96 -24.29 7.86 -11.60
CA GLU A 96 -23.52 8.42 -10.47
C GLU A 96 -22.08 7.91 -10.46
N ILE A 97 -21.86 6.62 -10.68
CA ILE A 97 -20.52 6.02 -10.74
C ILE A 97 -19.74 6.55 -11.94
N MET A 98 -20.38 6.72 -13.10
CA MET A 98 -19.72 7.29 -14.28
C MET A 98 -19.36 8.77 -14.09
N LYS A 99 -20.11 9.49 -13.25
CA LYS A 99 -19.86 10.89 -12.95
C LYS A 99 -18.82 11.11 -11.85
N TYR A 100 -18.82 10.27 -10.82
CA TYR A 100 -17.99 10.46 -9.61
C TYR A 100 -16.90 9.42 -9.42
N GLY A 101 -16.92 8.34 -10.17
CA GLY A 101 -16.00 7.23 -10.03
C GLY A 101 -14.71 7.42 -10.81
N MET A 102 -13.63 6.90 -10.26
CA MET A 102 -12.34 6.80 -10.92
C MET A 102 -11.81 5.38 -10.84
N GLY A 103 -11.17 4.94 -11.91
CA GLY A 103 -10.54 3.63 -12.00
C GLY A 103 -9.03 3.77 -12.12
N PHE A 104 -8.29 2.91 -11.42
CA PHE A 104 -6.85 2.82 -11.54
C PHE A 104 -6.40 1.37 -11.66
N ILE A 105 -5.32 1.14 -12.38
CA ILE A 105 -4.66 -0.16 -12.48
C ILE A 105 -3.27 -0.05 -11.88
N LEU A 106 -2.97 -0.96 -10.96
CA LEU A 106 -1.64 -1.15 -10.40
C LEU A 106 -0.99 -2.33 -11.12
N LYS A 107 0.01 -2.03 -11.96
CA LYS A 107 0.83 -3.02 -12.66
C LYS A 107 2.08 -3.33 -11.82
N PRO A 108 2.26 -4.57 -11.35
CA PRO A 108 3.44 -4.92 -10.56
C PRO A 108 4.71 -4.92 -11.42
N LYS A 109 5.79 -4.32 -10.92
CA LYS A 109 7.11 -4.30 -11.59
C LYS A 109 7.89 -5.61 -11.39
N SER A 110 7.48 -6.46 -10.45
CA SER A 110 8.11 -7.74 -10.13
C SER A 110 7.13 -8.74 -9.52
N ILE A 111 7.54 -10.00 -9.39
CA ILE A 111 6.76 -11.04 -8.71
C ILE A 111 6.52 -10.67 -7.23
N ASP A 112 7.54 -10.14 -6.54
CA ASP A 112 7.41 -9.71 -5.14
C ASP A 112 6.38 -8.57 -5.00
N ALA A 113 6.39 -7.63 -5.94
CA ALA A 113 5.40 -6.55 -6.00
C ALA A 113 4.00 -7.11 -6.22
N MET A 114 3.84 -8.10 -7.10
CA MET A 114 2.57 -8.78 -7.36
C MET A 114 2.02 -9.43 -6.08
N VAL A 115 2.84 -10.16 -5.33
CA VAL A 115 2.42 -10.77 -4.05
C VAL A 115 2.02 -9.69 -3.05
N THR A 116 2.80 -8.60 -2.97
CA THR A 116 2.54 -7.48 -2.05
C THR A 116 1.17 -6.84 -2.32
N ILE A 117 0.85 -6.49 -3.57
CA ILE A 117 -0.44 -5.87 -3.91
C ILE A 117 -1.61 -6.86 -3.91
N SER A 118 -1.33 -8.15 -4.05
CA SER A 118 -2.34 -9.21 -3.93
C SER A 118 -2.85 -9.37 -2.51
N ASN A 119 -2.04 -9.01 -1.51
CA ASN A 119 -2.40 -9.07 -0.10
C ASN A 119 -3.65 -8.20 0.18
N LEU A 120 -4.64 -8.78 0.87
CA LEU A 120 -5.89 -8.09 1.19
C LEU A 120 -5.67 -6.87 2.11
N GLY A 121 -4.75 -6.97 3.07
CA GLY A 121 -4.39 -5.87 3.95
C GLY A 121 -3.80 -4.69 3.18
N GLN A 122 -2.92 -4.96 2.21
CA GLN A 122 -2.35 -3.91 1.35
C GLN A 122 -3.44 -3.20 0.55
N ARG A 123 -4.37 -3.97 -0.04
CA ARG A 123 -5.51 -3.41 -0.78
C ARG A 123 -6.42 -2.56 0.11
N GLN A 124 -6.65 -2.98 1.35
CA GLN A 124 -7.40 -2.19 2.33
C GLN A 124 -6.68 -0.91 2.73
N ALA A 125 -5.35 -0.94 2.87
CA ALA A 125 -4.55 0.25 3.14
C ALA A 125 -4.64 1.25 1.98
N ILE A 126 -4.53 0.78 0.73
CA ILE A 126 -4.72 1.62 -0.47
C ILE A 126 -6.08 2.30 -0.44
N LEU A 127 -7.17 1.52 -0.33
CA LEU A 127 -8.52 2.08 -0.35
C LEU A 127 -8.76 3.09 0.78
N HIS A 128 -8.24 2.80 1.97
CA HIS A 128 -8.36 3.70 3.12
C HIS A 128 -7.63 5.03 2.87
N ASP A 129 -6.37 4.98 2.47
CA ASP A 129 -5.56 6.19 2.32
C ASP A 129 -6.07 7.08 1.18
N VAL A 130 -6.49 6.47 0.06
CA VAL A 130 -7.14 7.21 -1.04
C VAL A 130 -8.45 7.85 -0.59
N SER A 131 -9.27 7.10 0.12
CA SER A 131 -10.55 7.59 0.67
C SER A 131 -10.38 8.74 1.65
N VAL A 132 -9.34 8.70 2.48
CA VAL A 132 -9.03 9.77 3.45
C VAL A 132 -8.49 11.00 2.74
N ALA A 133 -7.59 10.82 1.76
CA ALA A 133 -6.91 11.94 1.11
C ALA A 133 -7.79 12.68 0.07
N LEU A 134 -8.62 11.96 -0.68
CA LEU A 134 -9.46 12.53 -1.74
C LEU A 134 -10.92 12.73 -1.32
N GLY A 135 -11.26 12.30 -0.10
CA GLY A 135 -12.64 12.17 0.37
C GLY A 135 -13.36 11.01 -0.31
N ILE A 136 -14.56 10.70 0.18
CA ILE A 136 -15.46 9.72 -0.44
C ILE A 136 -16.78 10.40 -0.74
N TYR A 137 -17.24 10.27 -1.97
CA TYR A 137 -18.62 10.47 -2.36
C TYR A 137 -19.45 9.26 -1.91
N ARG A 138 -19.85 9.27 -0.63
CA ARG A 138 -20.69 8.24 -0.03
C ARG A 138 -21.85 8.87 0.72
N ASP A 139 -23.04 8.37 0.45
CA ASP A 139 -24.22 8.60 1.28
C ASP A 139 -24.52 7.35 2.11
N SER A 140 -24.93 7.55 3.37
CA SER A 140 -25.19 6.47 4.33
C SER A 140 -26.30 5.50 3.89
N GLY A 141 -27.15 5.91 2.94
CA GLY A 141 -28.19 5.08 2.32
C GLY A 141 -27.80 4.32 1.06
N THR A 142 -26.53 4.35 0.60
CA THR A 142 -26.15 3.77 -0.70
C THR A 142 -25.03 2.71 -0.61
N PRO A 143 -25.37 1.41 -0.48
CA PRO A 143 -24.38 0.34 -0.41
C PRO A 143 -23.53 0.16 -1.67
N ALA A 144 -24.00 0.65 -2.82
CA ALA A 144 -23.32 0.52 -4.12
C ALA A 144 -22.11 1.46 -4.27
N LEU A 145 -22.00 2.50 -3.46
CA LEU A 145 -20.97 3.55 -3.57
C LEU A 145 -19.82 3.30 -2.59
N VAL A 146 -19.20 2.12 -2.70
CA VAL A 146 -18.09 1.72 -1.84
C VAL A 146 -16.83 1.53 -2.68
N PRO A 147 -15.70 2.15 -2.29
CA PRO A 147 -14.41 1.89 -2.92
C PRO A 147 -14.03 0.41 -2.85
N LEU A 148 -13.52 -0.15 -3.94
CA LEU A 148 -13.15 -1.57 -4.04
C LEU A 148 -11.82 -1.77 -4.74
N ALA A 149 -11.11 -2.82 -4.33
CA ALA A 149 -9.83 -3.22 -4.89
C ALA A 149 -9.89 -4.70 -5.27
N LYS A 150 -9.85 -4.99 -6.57
CA LYS A 150 -9.97 -6.33 -7.14
C LYS A 150 -8.69 -6.71 -7.86
N ARG A 151 -8.28 -7.96 -7.68
CA ARG A 151 -7.11 -8.53 -8.34
C ARG A 151 -7.55 -9.29 -9.59
N ASP A 152 -6.82 -9.11 -10.67
CA ASP A 152 -6.88 -9.96 -11.85
C ASP A 152 -6.21 -11.32 -11.55
N LEU A 153 -6.91 -12.41 -11.87
CA LEU A 153 -6.42 -13.76 -11.58
C LEU A 153 -5.38 -14.25 -12.59
N GLU A 154 -5.36 -13.68 -13.79
CA GLU A 154 -4.50 -14.08 -14.90
C GLU A 154 -3.13 -13.43 -14.82
N ASP A 155 -3.07 -12.11 -14.61
CA ASP A 155 -1.82 -11.34 -14.66
C ASP A 155 -1.41 -10.69 -13.32
N GLY A 156 -2.26 -10.76 -12.30
CA GLY A 156 -1.97 -10.26 -10.97
C GLY A 156 -2.03 -8.73 -10.81
N ARG A 157 -2.49 -7.99 -11.83
CA ARG A 157 -2.80 -6.56 -11.70
C ARG A 157 -3.92 -6.33 -10.68
N VAL A 158 -3.94 -5.15 -10.09
CA VAL A 158 -5.01 -4.76 -9.16
C VAL A 158 -5.74 -3.55 -9.70
N GLY A 159 -7.04 -3.71 -9.93
CA GLY A 159 -7.97 -2.62 -10.23
C GLY A 159 -8.44 -1.95 -8.94
N ILE A 160 -8.28 -0.64 -8.85
CA ILE A 160 -8.74 0.20 -7.74
C ILE A 160 -9.88 1.08 -8.24
N PHE A 161 -11.06 0.86 -7.69
CA PHE A 161 -12.24 1.68 -7.89
C PHE A 161 -12.44 2.57 -6.67
N VAL A 162 -12.54 3.88 -6.90
CA VAL A 162 -12.81 4.88 -5.86
C VAL A 162 -13.84 5.89 -6.37
N LEU A 163 -14.54 6.52 -5.44
CA LEU A 163 -15.52 7.57 -5.70
C LEU A 163 -15.10 8.83 -4.94
N PRO A 164 -14.04 9.54 -5.35
CA PRO A 164 -13.52 10.67 -4.60
C PRO A 164 -14.37 11.93 -4.81
N GLN A 165 -14.29 12.87 -3.86
CA GLN A 165 -14.86 14.21 -4.05
C GLN A 165 -13.95 15.06 -4.96
N ASP A 166 -12.63 14.88 -4.81
CA ASP A 166 -11.62 15.47 -5.67
C ASP A 166 -11.24 14.49 -6.80
N GLN A 167 -11.60 14.84 -8.04
CA GLN A 167 -11.44 13.98 -9.21
C GLN A 167 -10.11 14.19 -9.97
N ASP A 168 -9.11 14.79 -9.33
CA ASP A 168 -7.79 14.94 -9.92
C ASP A 168 -7.06 13.57 -9.98
N ALA A 169 -6.88 13.06 -11.20
CA ALA A 169 -6.24 11.77 -11.45
C ALA A 169 -4.75 11.76 -11.08
N GLU A 170 -4.02 12.86 -11.30
CA GLU A 170 -2.60 12.93 -10.95
C GLU A 170 -2.43 12.93 -9.43
N LYS A 171 -3.29 13.68 -8.73
CA LYS A 171 -3.33 13.66 -7.27
C LYS A 171 -3.66 12.28 -6.73
N ALA A 172 -4.65 11.60 -7.32
CA ALA A 172 -5.02 10.24 -6.93
C ALA A 172 -3.87 9.24 -7.14
N ILE A 173 -3.18 9.30 -8.28
CA ILE A 173 -1.98 8.50 -8.56
C ILE A 173 -0.90 8.79 -7.50
N GLY A 174 -0.67 10.06 -7.18
CA GLY A 174 0.27 10.47 -6.14
C GLY A 174 -0.08 9.91 -4.75
N VAL A 175 -1.36 9.91 -4.38
CA VAL A 175 -1.82 9.32 -3.12
C VAL A 175 -1.61 7.81 -3.12
N ILE A 176 -2.10 7.10 -4.13
CA ILE A 176 -1.96 5.64 -4.26
C ILE A 176 -0.48 5.24 -4.21
N GLY A 177 0.38 5.95 -4.92
CA GLY A 177 1.82 5.68 -4.97
C GLY A 177 2.54 5.92 -3.65
N ASN A 178 2.02 6.80 -2.79
CA ASN A 178 2.60 7.11 -1.49
C ASN A 178 2.16 6.18 -0.36
N VAL A 179 1.20 5.30 -0.61
CA VAL A 179 0.75 4.32 0.38
C VAL A 179 1.93 3.42 0.78
N PRO A 180 2.18 3.26 2.09
CA PRO A 180 3.27 2.42 2.59
C PRO A 180 2.99 0.94 2.29
N THR A 181 4.06 0.20 2.02
CA THR A 181 3.99 -1.26 1.86
C THR A 181 3.97 -1.93 3.22
N LEU A 182 2.94 -2.72 3.52
CA LEU A 182 2.83 -3.45 4.77
C LEU A 182 3.86 -4.57 4.83
N GLU A 183 4.55 -4.71 5.96
CA GLU A 183 5.56 -5.76 6.15
C GLU A 183 4.94 -7.16 6.03
N SER A 184 3.70 -7.37 6.49
CA SER A 184 2.96 -8.62 6.32
C SER A 184 2.76 -9.01 4.84
N ALA A 185 2.66 -8.01 3.96
CA ALA A 185 2.53 -8.24 2.52
C ALA A 185 3.89 -8.57 1.89
N VAL A 186 4.98 -8.00 2.42
CA VAL A 186 6.36 -8.31 2.01
C VAL A 186 6.80 -9.68 2.51
N HIS A 187 6.46 -10.10 3.73
CA HIS A 187 6.83 -11.40 4.27
C HIS A 187 6.26 -12.57 3.44
N MET A 188 4.99 -12.50 3.03
CA MET A 188 4.40 -13.49 2.12
C MET A 188 5.15 -13.58 0.78
N SER A 189 5.71 -12.47 0.28
CA SER A 189 6.52 -12.50 -0.94
C SER A 189 7.87 -13.20 -0.73
N SER A 190 8.49 -13.03 0.45
CA SER A 190 9.79 -13.63 0.77
C SER A 190 9.73 -15.14 1.07
N GLU A 191 8.58 -15.64 1.55
CA GLU A 191 8.36 -17.07 1.83
C GLU A 191 7.88 -17.87 0.61
N ALA A 192 7.42 -17.20 -0.45
CA ALA A 192 7.10 -17.88 -1.69
C ALA A 192 8.39 -18.57 -2.21
N PRO A 193 8.41 -19.90 -2.39
CA PRO A 193 9.59 -20.58 -2.90
C PRO A 193 9.96 -19.93 -4.23
N LYS A 194 11.18 -19.38 -4.33
CA LYS A 194 11.69 -18.74 -5.54
C LYS A 194 11.59 -19.72 -6.70
N GLY A 195 10.49 -19.63 -7.44
CA GLY A 195 10.20 -20.46 -8.59
C GLY A 195 11.19 -20.12 -9.69
N ARG A 196 12.14 -21.03 -9.89
CA ARG A 196 12.86 -21.35 -11.13
C ARG A 196 12.96 -20.19 -12.13
N GLY A 197 14.12 -19.55 -12.15
CA GLY A 197 14.48 -18.57 -13.18
C GLY A 197 14.17 -19.12 -14.57
N ASP A 198 13.41 -18.32 -15.32
CA ASP A 198 13.04 -18.59 -16.70
C ASP A 198 14.33 -18.62 -17.53
N LYS A 199 14.76 -19.83 -17.90
CA LYS A 199 15.65 -20.04 -19.03
C LYS A 199 14.76 -20.24 -20.24
N ARG A 200 14.58 -19.19 -21.02
CA ARG A 200 14.29 -19.27 -22.45
C ARG A 200 15.37 -18.52 -23.20
#